data_AF-A0A7C3LDL4-F1
#
_entry.id   AF-A0A7C3LDL4-F1
#
_cell.length_a   1.000
_cell.length_b   1.000
_cell.length_c   1.000
_cell.angle_alpha   90.00
_cell.angle_beta   90.00
_cell.angle_gamma   90.00
#
_symmetry.space_group_name_H-M   'P 1'
#
loop_
_entity.id
_entity.type
_entity.pdbx_description
1 polymer ?
#
loop_
_entity_poly.entity_id
_entity_poly.type
_entity_poly.pdbx_seq_one_letter_code
_entity_poly.pdbx_strand_id
1 'polypeptide(L)' 'MQDLHELPKLRDSLSYLYVEHAILDKKQQAVEFTKEDGRTLIPTASL' A
#
# COMPACT_ATOMS: atom_id res chain seq x y z
N MET A 1 17.19 -5.13 14.54
CA MET A 1 16.25 -5.34 13.42
C MET A 1 15.03 -4.51 13.73
N GLN A 2 14.59 -3.66 12.80
CA GLN A 2 13.40 -2.81 12.99
C GLN A 2 12.18 -3.64 12.61
N ASP A 3 11.17 -3.70 13.48
CA ASP A 3 9.90 -4.33 13.13
C ASP A 3 9.14 -3.40 12.18
N LEU A 4 8.91 -3.87 10.96
CA LEU A 4 8.24 -3.10 9.91
C LEU A 4 6.71 -3.20 10.00
N HIS A 5 6.18 -3.98 10.95
CA HIS A 5 4.75 -4.03 11.24
C HIS A 5 4.30 -2.88 12.16
N GLU A 6 5.24 -2.21 12.84
CA GLU A 6 4.93 -1.02 13.63
C GLU A 6 4.64 0.17 12.70
N LEU A 7 3.36 0.44 12.48
CA LEU A 7 2.90 1.57 11.69
C LEU A 7 3.18 2.90 12.43
N PRO A 8 3.53 3.98 11.70
CA PRO A 8 3.74 5.28 12.31
C PRO A 8 2.47 5.79 13.00
N LYS A 9 2.63 6.65 14.02
CA LYS A 9 1.51 7.40 14.58
C LYS A 9 1.11 8.49 13.60
N LEU A 10 -0.13 8.46 13.17
CA LEU A 10 -0.64 9.32 12.10
C LEU A 10 -1.56 10.36 12.68
N ARG A 11 -1.59 11.52 12.02
CA ARG A 11 -2.53 12.58 12.38
C ARG A 11 -3.94 12.09 12.07
N ASP A 12 -4.92 12.51 12.87
CA ASP A 12 -6.32 12.27 12.57
C ASP A 12 -6.61 12.73 11.13
N SER A 13 -7.25 11.86 10.32
CA SER A 13 -7.59 11.99 8.88
C SER A 13 -6.68 11.38 7.81
N LEU A 14 -5.62 10.62 8.16
CA LEU A 14 -4.80 9.92 7.16
C LEU A 14 -4.96 8.40 7.24
N SER A 15 -5.21 7.77 6.10
CA SER A 15 -5.32 6.32 5.95
C SER A 15 -4.12 5.73 5.22
N TYR A 16 -3.76 4.49 5.57
CA TYR A 16 -2.54 3.83 5.09
C TYR A 16 -2.81 2.39 4.72
N LEU A 17 -2.15 1.95 3.66
CA LEU A 17 -2.14 0.56 3.22
C LEU A 17 -0.71 0.03 3.37
N TYR A 18 -0.54 -0.96 4.24
CA TYR A 18 0.70 -1.68 4.41
C TYR A 18 0.72 -2.92 3.52
N VAL A 19 1.79 -3.08 2.72
CA VAL A 19 1.93 -4.20 1.78
C VAL A 19 3.37 -4.73 1.82
N GLU A 20 3.51 -6.01 2.17
CA GLU A 20 4.80 -6.72 2.08
C GLU A 20 4.89 -7.62 0.85
N HIS A 21 6.13 -7.92 0.44
CA HIS A 21 6.44 -8.88 -0.63
C HIS A 21 5.66 -8.63 -1.92
N ALA A 22 5.59 -7.36 -2.34
CA ALA A 22 4.88 -6.97 -3.55
C ALA A 22 5.73 -6.05 -4.43
N ILE A 23 5.44 -6.08 -5.73
CA ILE A 23 5.99 -5.15 -6.71
C ILE A 23 4.94 -4.05 -6.95
N LEU A 24 5.33 -2.80 -6.71
CA LEU A 24 4.48 -1.63 -7.00
C LEU A 24 4.66 -1.17 -8.44
N ASP A 25 3.55 -0.91 -9.12
CA ASP A 25 3.51 -0.33 -10.46
C ASP A 25 2.51 0.85 -10.48
N LYS A 26 2.67 1.74 -11.45
CA LYS A 26 1.77 2.87 -11.70
C LYS A 26 1.26 2.77 -13.14
N LYS A 27 -0.02 2.46 -13.29
CA LYS A 27 -0.69 2.41 -14.60
C LYS A 27 -1.94 3.26 -14.61
N GLN A 28 -2.14 3.99 -15.71
CA GLN A 28 -3.36 4.79 -15.95
C GLN A 28 -3.72 5.73 -14.78
N GLN A 29 -2.70 6.38 -14.20
CA GLN A 29 -2.82 7.23 -13.00
C GLN A 29 -3.27 6.51 -11.70
N ALA A 30 -3.40 5.19 -11.70
CA ALA A 30 -3.62 4.38 -10.51
C ALA A 30 -2.31 3.75 -10.01
N VAL A 31 -2.27 3.42 -8.71
CA VAL A 31 -1.20 2.61 -8.11
C VAL A 31 -1.73 1.19 -7.92
N GLU A 32 -0.87 0.22 -8.17
CA GLU A 32 -1.20 -1.19 -8.02
C GLU A 32 -0.04 -1.96 -7.44
N PHE A 33 -0.35 -3.07 -6.78
CA PHE A 33 0.65 -4.01 -6.32
C PHE A 33 0.41 -5.39 -6.94
N THR A 34 1.50 -6.09 -7.24
CA THR A 34 1.48 -7.48 -7.69
C THR A 34 2.19 -8.35 -6.66
N LYS A 35 1.56 -9.45 -6.24
CA LYS A 35 2.06 -10.51 -5.37
C LYS A 35 1.97 -11.85 -6.10
N GLU A 36 2.43 -12.93 -5.47
CA GLU A 36 2.23 -14.29 -5.99
C GLU A 36 0.76 -14.64 -6.23
N ASP A 37 -0.16 -14.08 -5.42
CA ASP A 37 -1.60 -14.32 -5.54
C ASP A 37 -2.27 -13.57 -6.69
N GLY A 38 -1.57 -12.60 -7.32
CA GLY A 38 -2.08 -11.79 -8.40
C GLY A 38 -1.87 -10.30 -8.20
N ARG A 39 -2.71 -9.50 -8.85
CA ARG A 39 -2.57 -8.04 -8.94
C ARG A 39 -3.79 -7.35 -8.37
N THR A 40 -3.54 -6.34 -7.53
CA THR A 40 -4.58 -5.57 -6.85
C THR A 40 -4.40 -4.08 -7.11
N LEU A 41 -5.51 -3.42 -7.49
CA LEU A 41 -5.56 -1.97 -7.67
C LEU A 41 -5.77 -1.27 -6.33
N ILE A 42 -5.04 -0.18 -6.08
CA ILE A 42 -5.13 0.60 -4.85
C ILE A 42 -5.97 1.86 -5.12
N PRO A 43 -7.13 2.04 -4.46
CA PRO A 43 -7.95 3.24 -4.60
C PRO A 43 -7.37 4.39 -3.75
N THR A 44 -6.30 5.03 -4.24
CA THR A 44 -5.54 6.06 -3.50
C THR A 44 -6.35 7.26 -3.01
N ALA A 45 -7.47 7.58 -3.66
CA ALA A 45 -8.36 8.68 -3.27
C ALA A 45 -9.36 8.32 -2.15
N SER A 46 -9.47 7.04 -1.79
CA SER A 46 -10.48 6.53 -0.86
C SER A 46 -9.89 5.60 0.21
N LEU A 47 -8.59 5.71 0.47
CA LEU A 47 -7.95 4.96 1.56
C LEU A 47 -8.49 5.44 2.90
#